data_AF-A0A5F8H2K3-F1
#
_entry.id   AF-A0A5F8H2K3-F1
#
_cell.length_a   1.000
_cell.length_b   1.000
_cell.length_c   1.000
_cell.angle_alpha   90.00
_cell.angle_beta   90.00
_cell.angle_gamma   90.00
#
_symmetry.space_group_name_H-M   'P 1'
#
loop_
_entity.id
_entity.type
_entity.pdbx_description
1 polymer ?
#
loop_
_entity_poly.entity_id
_entity_poly.type
_entity_poly.pdbx_seq_one_letter_code
_entity_poly.pdbx_strand_id
1 'polypeptide(L)'
;MNLYTYGPLYIGTTSSCCGILANYLFRNCMKVKQHPFQTFVPLSAIPFLTAAVIYKFLVTDYLSSGELTVDSCLLRGAFVSAICGVFHPSALAFFKNGHLAVRYETVPLPPRGRALYHWTLLCQSAAKLMIIPMVIQIIYGGHLAFLQYTIFKRLFQLLEHD
;
A
#
# COMPACT_ATOMS: atom_id res chain seq x y z
N MET A 1 20.50 1.47 -14.12
CA MET A 1 20.40 2.73 -13.36
C MET A 1 18.95 3.21 -13.17
N ASN A 2 18.09 3.20 -14.19
CA ASN A 2 16.69 3.67 -14.06
C ASN A 2 15.84 2.94 -12.98
N LEU A 3 15.91 1.61 -12.86
CA LEU A 3 15.04 0.88 -11.93
C LEU A 3 15.35 1.14 -10.43
N TYR A 4 16.55 1.62 -10.11
CA TYR A 4 16.92 2.03 -8.74
C TYR A 4 16.11 3.24 -8.29
N THR A 5 16.06 4.27 -9.13
CA THR A 5 15.34 5.52 -8.84
C THR A 5 13.83 5.36 -9.01
N TYR A 6 13.38 4.58 -10.01
CA TYR A 6 11.97 4.45 -10.34
C TYR A 6 11.25 3.32 -9.59
N GLY A 7 11.94 2.31 -9.06
CA GLY A 7 11.33 1.20 -8.31
C GLY A 7 10.42 1.67 -7.16
N PRO A 8 10.93 2.49 -6.23
CA PRO A 8 10.12 3.08 -5.17
C PRO A 8 8.94 3.92 -5.69
N LEU A 9 9.12 4.62 -6.82
CA LEU A 9 8.07 5.43 -7.43
C LEU A 9 6.94 4.56 -8.01
N TYR A 10 7.24 3.42 -8.62
CA TYR A 10 6.23 2.47 -9.10
C TYR A 10 5.38 1.88 -7.97
N ILE A 11 6.02 1.54 -6.84
CA ILE A 11 5.29 1.06 -5.65
C ILE A 11 4.48 2.20 -5.02
N GLY A 12 5.02 3.42 -5.00
CA GLY A 12 4.30 4.61 -4.56
C GLY A 12 3.03 4.86 -5.39
N THR A 13 3.12 4.85 -6.72
CA THR A 13 1.97 5.12 -7.60
C THR A 13 0.89 4.05 -7.46
N THR A 14 1.28 2.77 -7.44
CA THR A 14 0.33 1.67 -7.23
C THR A 14 -0.34 1.72 -5.85
N SER A 15 0.41 2.10 -4.79
CA SER A 15 -0.15 2.35 -3.45
C SER A 15 -1.15 3.50 -3.44
N SER A 16 -0.85 4.58 -4.16
CA SER A 16 -1.74 5.72 -4.33
C SER A 16 -3.07 5.33 -4.99
N CYS A 17 -3.00 4.57 -6.09
CA CYS A 17 -4.18 4.02 -6.76
C CYS A 17 -5.00 3.11 -5.83
N CYS A 18 -4.32 2.26 -5.05
CA CYS A 18 -4.97 1.41 -4.05
C CYS A 18 -5.67 2.24 -2.96
N GLY A 19 -5.06 3.34 -2.51
CA GLY A 19 -5.68 4.28 -1.56
C GLY A 19 -6.93 4.96 -2.10
N ILE A 20 -6.91 5.38 -3.37
CA ILE A 20 -8.08 5.94 -4.06
C ILE A 20 -9.19 4.90 -4.17
N LEU A 21 -8.86 3.68 -4.62
CA LEU A 21 -9.82 2.58 -4.76
C LEU A 21 -10.42 2.19 -3.40
N ALA A 22 -9.59 2.01 -2.38
CA ALA A 22 -10.03 1.71 -1.03
C ALA A 22 -10.96 2.80 -0.50
N ASN A 23 -10.59 4.08 -0.69
CA ASN A 23 -11.42 5.20 -0.29
C ASN A 23 -12.78 5.14 -0.97
N TYR A 24 -12.82 4.93 -2.28
CA TYR A 24 -14.08 4.82 -3.03
C TYR A 24 -14.99 3.71 -2.47
N LEU A 25 -14.45 2.50 -2.25
CA LEU A 25 -15.22 1.36 -1.75
C LEU A 25 -15.75 1.60 -0.34
N PHE A 26 -14.88 1.98 0.61
CA PHE A 26 -15.28 2.18 2.01
C PHE A 26 -16.23 3.36 2.19
N ARG A 27 -16.03 4.43 1.42
CA ARG A 27 -16.90 5.60 1.42
C ARG A 27 -18.31 5.25 0.92
N ASN A 28 -18.42 4.40 -0.10
CA ASN A 28 -19.70 3.90 -0.58
C ASN A 28 -20.40 3.02 0.47
N CYS A 29 -19.67 2.09 1.11
CA CYS A 29 -20.22 1.25 2.18
C CYS A 29 -20.76 2.08 3.37
N MET A 30 -20.04 3.13 3.75
CA MET A 30 -20.40 4.01 4.87
C MET A 30 -21.31 5.19 4.46
N LYS A 31 -21.78 5.22 3.22
CA LYS A 31 -22.70 6.25 2.68
C LYS A 31 -22.22 7.70 2.89
N VAL A 32 -20.90 7.92 2.93
CA VAL A 32 -20.32 9.25 3.17
C VAL A 32 -20.28 10.05 1.86
N LYS A 33 -21.07 11.13 1.77
CA LYS A 33 -21.11 12.00 0.59
C LYS A 33 -20.31 13.30 0.76
N GLN A 34 -20.10 13.73 2.00
CA GLN A 34 -19.54 15.03 2.37
C GLN A 34 -18.03 15.12 2.13
N HIS A 35 -17.55 16.19 1.50
CA HIS A 35 -16.13 16.50 1.29
C HIS A 35 -15.29 15.35 0.67
N PRO A 36 -15.53 14.98 -0.61
CA PRO A 36 -14.75 13.94 -1.27
C PRO A 36 -13.25 14.28 -1.32
N PHE A 37 -12.91 15.49 -1.73
CA PHE A 37 -11.52 15.94 -1.87
C PHE A 37 -10.70 15.84 -0.57
N GLN A 38 -11.33 16.12 0.59
CA GLN A 38 -10.64 16.02 1.90
C GLN A 38 -10.22 14.60 2.26
N THR A 39 -10.80 13.58 1.62
CA THR A 39 -10.41 12.17 1.82
C THR A 39 -9.48 11.68 0.71
N PHE A 40 -9.80 11.95 -0.56
CA PHE A 40 -9.05 11.43 -1.69
C PHE A 40 -7.62 11.97 -1.76
N VAL A 41 -7.40 13.25 -1.47
CA VAL A 41 -6.07 13.86 -1.50
C VAL A 41 -5.13 13.19 -0.48
N PRO A 42 -5.43 13.16 0.83
CA PRO A 42 -4.53 12.52 1.80
C PRO A 42 -4.43 11.01 1.59
N LEU A 43 -5.50 10.33 1.16
CA LEU A 43 -5.47 8.88 0.88
C LEU A 43 -4.73 8.51 -0.42
N SER A 44 -4.37 9.49 -1.25
CA SER A 44 -3.50 9.30 -2.40
C SER A 44 -2.05 9.67 -2.06
N ALA A 45 -1.85 10.83 -1.42
CA ALA A 45 -0.52 11.36 -1.15
C ALA A 45 0.21 10.63 -0.01
N ILE A 46 -0.47 10.32 1.10
CA ILE A 46 0.16 9.65 2.24
C ILE A 46 0.62 8.24 1.84
N PRO A 47 -0.23 7.38 1.24
CA PRO A 47 0.21 6.04 0.84
C PRO A 47 1.32 6.06 -0.22
N PHE A 48 1.29 7.02 -1.16
CA PHE A 48 2.37 7.22 -2.13
C PHE A 48 3.72 7.43 -1.42
N LEU A 49 3.79 8.44 -0.54
CA LEU A 49 5.01 8.80 0.17
C LEU A 49 5.47 7.67 1.09
N THR A 50 4.56 7.11 1.89
CA THR A 50 4.85 6.01 2.81
C THR A 50 5.42 4.80 2.06
N ALA A 51 4.77 4.38 0.97
CA ALA A 51 5.20 3.22 0.22
C ALA A 51 6.53 3.43 -0.51
N ALA A 52 6.73 4.61 -1.12
CA ALA A 52 8.00 4.94 -1.77
C ALA A 52 9.17 4.97 -0.76
N VAL A 53 8.98 5.61 0.38
CA VAL A 53 10.03 5.71 1.42
C VAL A 53 10.35 4.34 2.01
N ILE A 54 9.33 3.57 2.42
CA ILE A 54 9.55 2.26 3.04
C ILE A 54 10.16 1.26 2.04
N TYR A 55 9.70 1.26 0.79
CA TYR A 55 10.29 0.39 -0.24
C TYR A 55 11.75 0.73 -0.53
N LYS A 56 12.09 2.03 -0.56
CA LYS A 56 13.48 2.46 -0.69
C LYS A 56 14.32 1.89 0.45
N PHE A 57 13.94 2.15 1.69
CA PHE A 57 14.73 1.72 2.86
C PHE A 57 14.82 0.20 3.03
N LEU A 58 13.72 -0.53 2.87
CA LEU A 58 13.68 -1.96 3.22
C LEU A 58 14.06 -2.90 2.08
N VAL A 59 13.97 -2.44 0.83
CA VAL A 59 14.25 -3.25 -0.36
C VAL A 59 15.44 -2.67 -1.12
N THR A 60 15.37 -1.41 -1.55
CA THR A 60 16.36 -0.83 -2.45
C THR A 60 17.71 -0.62 -1.75
N ASP A 61 17.71 -0.03 -0.55
CA ASP A 61 18.93 0.22 0.22
C ASP A 61 19.54 -1.10 0.74
N TYR A 62 18.69 -2.06 1.14
CA TYR A 62 19.13 -3.42 1.49
C TYR A 62 19.81 -4.15 0.31
N LEU A 63 19.27 -4.04 -0.90
CA LEU A 63 19.92 -4.60 -2.10
C LEU A 63 21.25 -3.91 -2.41
N SER A 64 21.37 -2.63 -2.10
CA SER A 64 22.61 -1.88 -2.30
C SER A 64 23.71 -2.20 -1.28
N SER A 65 23.38 -2.81 -0.14
CA SER A 65 24.38 -3.15 0.89
C SER A 65 25.09 -4.49 0.64
N GLY A 66 24.79 -5.19 -0.47
CA GLY A 66 25.48 -6.42 -0.84
C GLY A 66 24.92 -7.71 -0.22
N GLU A 67 23.90 -7.64 0.63
CA GLU A 67 23.24 -8.84 1.23
C GLU A 67 22.25 -9.49 0.25
N LEU A 68 22.79 -10.05 -0.84
CA LEU A 68 22.05 -10.53 -2.00
C LEU A 68 21.64 -12.00 -1.89
N THR A 69 20.54 -12.28 -1.19
CA THR A 69 19.81 -13.54 -1.33
C THR A 69 18.50 -13.32 -2.09
N VAL A 70 18.25 -14.18 -3.10
CA VAL A 70 17.04 -14.11 -3.95
C VAL A 70 15.77 -14.19 -3.10
N ASP A 71 15.74 -15.13 -2.14
CA ASP A 71 14.56 -15.37 -1.30
C ASP A 71 14.24 -14.18 -0.39
N SER A 72 15.25 -13.62 0.29
CA SER A 72 15.08 -12.44 1.14
C SER A 72 14.58 -11.23 0.34
N CYS A 73 15.05 -11.06 -0.89
CA CYS A 73 14.62 -9.97 -1.77
C CYS A 73 13.16 -10.11 -2.19
N LEU A 74 12.77 -11.29 -2.68
CA LEU A 74 11.39 -11.61 -3.07
C LEU A 74 10.44 -11.42 -1.89
N LEU A 75 10.79 -11.97 -0.73
CA LEU A 75 9.97 -11.89 0.48
C LEU A 75 9.81 -10.44 0.96
N ARG A 76 10.89 -9.66 1.03
CA ARG A 76 10.84 -8.25 1.41
C ARG A 76 10.03 -7.43 0.43
N GLY A 77 10.25 -7.61 -0.87
CA GLY A 77 9.52 -6.92 -1.94
C GLY A 77 8.02 -7.19 -1.87
N ALA A 78 7.63 -8.47 -1.75
CA ALA A 78 6.25 -8.90 -1.61
C ALA A 78 5.60 -8.36 -0.33
N PHE A 79 6.28 -8.48 0.82
CA PHE A 79 5.74 -8.09 2.12
C PHE A 79 5.56 -6.57 2.24
N VAL A 80 6.58 -5.80 1.84
CA VAL A 80 6.50 -4.33 1.83
C VAL A 80 5.39 -3.85 0.90
N SER A 81 5.25 -4.47 -0.28
CA SER A 81 4.22 -4.10 -1.24
C SER A 81 2.82 -4.47 -0.76
N ALA A 82 2.64 -5.61 -0.07
CA ALA A 82 1.36 -5.98 0.54
C ALA A 82 0.95 -4.99 1.63
N ILE A 83 1.87 -4.71 2.57
CA ILE A 83 1.60 -3.86 3.73
C ILE A 83 1.45 -2.41 3.32
N CYS A 84 2.44 -1.84 2.64
CA CYS A 84 2.48 -0.43 2.33
C CYS A 84 1.68 -0.08 1.06
N GLY A 85 1.55 -1.05 0.14
CA GLY A 85 0.82 -0.86 -1.10
C GLY A 85 -0.70 -1.04 -0.97
N VAL A 86 -1.18 -1.91 -0.07
CA VAL A 86 -2.62 -2.20 0.03
C VAL A 86 -3.15 -2.12 1.45
N PHE A 87 -2.53 -2.80 2.42
CA PHE A 87 -3.07 -2.86 3.78
C PHE A 87 -3.13 -1.47 4.45
N HIS A 88 -2.01 -0.73 4.43
CA HIS A 88 -1.89 0.61 4.98
C HIS A 88 -2.89 1.61 4.37
N PRO A 89 -2.96 1.80 3.03
CA PRO A 89 -3.97 2.67 2.43
C PRO A 89 -5.40 2.24 2.75
N SER A 90 -5.69 0.92 2.79
CA SER A 90 -7.02 0.40 3.10
C SER A 90 -7.46 0.69 4.52
N ALA A 91 -6.57 0.44 5.48
CA ALA A 91 -6.81 0.75 6.89
C ALA A 91 -7.04 2.26 7.08
N LEU A 92 -6.18 3.08 6.48
CA LEU A 92 -6.30 4.54 6.57
C LEU A 92 -7.65 5.03 5.98
N ALA A 93 -8.06 4.49 4.83
CA ALA A 93 -9.36 4.79 4.22
C ALA A 93 -10.53 4.34 5.09
N PHE A 94 -10.45 3.14 5.68
CA PHE A 94 -11.47 2.60 6.58
C PHE A 94 -11.67 3.50 7.81
N PHE A 95 -10.59 3.87 8.51
CA PHE A 95 -10.68 4.72 9.70
C PHE A 95 -11.17 6.14 9.38
N LYS A 96 -10.66 6.76 8.30
CA LYS A 96 -11.07 8.10 7.91
C LYS A 96 -12.55 8.16 7.55
N ASN A 97 -13.04 7.19 6.77
CA ASN A 97 -14.46 7.14 6.41
C ASN A 97 -15.34 6.77 7.60
N GLY A 98 -14.90 5.88 8.50
CA GLY A 98 -15.64 5.55 9.73
C GLY A 98 -15.84 6.76 10.65
N HIS A 99 -14.79 7.56 10.82
CA HIS A 99 -14.88 8.81 11.57
C HIS A 99 -15.88 9.79 10.94
N LEU A 100 -15.81 9.97 9.62
CA LEU A 100 -16.75 10.84 8.89
C LEU A 100 -18.19 10.33 8.99
N ALA A 101 -18.39 9.01 8.94
CA ALA A 101 -19.70 8.40 9.02
C ALA A 101 -20.39 8.65 10.37
N VAL A 102 -19.61 8.64 11.47
CA VAL A 102 -20.12 9.05 12.79
C VAL A 102 -20.34 10.55 12.87
N ARG A 103 -19.40 11.36 12.36
CA ARG A 103 -19.49 12.82 12.42
C ARG A 103 -20.70 13.39 11.67
N TYR A 104 -21.07 12.78 10.56
CA TYR A 104 -22.19 13.21 9.72
C TYR A 104 -23.41 12.29 9.80
N GLU A 105 -23.42 11.34 10.75
CA GLU A 105 -24.53 10.43 11.02
C GLU A 105 -25.06 9.71 9.75
N THR A 106 -24.16 9.34 8.84
CA THR A 106 -24.54 8.74 7.54
C THR A 106 -24.96 7.28 7.64
N VAL A 107 -24.63 6.64 8.76
CA VAL A 107 -24.94 5.25 9.11
C VAL A 107 -25.43 5.22 10.55
N PRO A 108 -26.23 4.21 10.95
CA PRO A 108 -26.67 4.08 12.34
C PRO A 108 -25.46 4.13 13.28
N LEU A 109 -25.58 4.95 14.32
CA LEU A 109 -24.50 5.16 15.27
C LEU A 109 -24.16 3.83 15.95
N PRO A 110 -22.87 3.44 15.96
CA PRO A 110 -22.50 2.18 16.57
C PRO A 110 -22.72 2.23 18.08
N PRO A 111 -23.09 1.11 18.72
CA PRO A 111 -23.18 1.03 20.17
C PRO A 111 -21.83 1.37 20.82
N ARG A 112 -21.88 2.03 21.99
CA ARG A 112 -20.69 2.50 22.72
C ARG A 112 -19.65 1.37 22.86
N GLY A 113 -18.42 1.64 22.41
CA GLY A 113 -17.31 0.69 22.48
C GLY A 113 -17.25 -0.37 21.36
N ARG A 114 -18.22 -0.42 20.43
CA ARG A 114 -18.26 -1.42 19.35
C ARG A 114 -18.24 -0.83 17.93
N ALA A 115 -17.71 0.39 17.79
CA ALA A 115 -17.64 1.10 16.51
C ALA A 115 -16.88 0.33 15.43
N LEU A 116 -15.69 -0.18 15.75
CA LEU A 116 -14.87 -0.93 14.80
C LEU A 116 -15.57 -2.18 14.29
N TYR A 117 -16.14 -2.98 15.20
CA TYR A 117 -16.89 -4.18 14.84
C TYR A 117 -18.05 -3.85 13.88
N HIS A 118 -18.84 -2.83 14.21
CA HIS A 118 -19.95 -2.40 13.37
C HIS A 118 -19.49 -1.94 11.98
N TRP A 119 -18.44 -1.12 11.88
CA TRP A 119 -17.90 -0.68 10.61
C TRP A 119 -17.29 -1.82 9.79
N THR A 120 -16.61 -2.78 10.45
CA THR A 120 -16.06 -3.96 9.76
C THR A 120 -17.16 -4.84 9.18
N LEU A 121 -18.27 -5.01 9.91
CA LEU A 121 -19.42 -5.76 9.44
C LEU A 121 -20.05 -5.08 8.21
N LEU A 122 -20.21 -3.75 8.27
CA LEU A 122 -20.76 -2.95 7.17
C LEU A 122 -19.87 -2.97 5.92
N CYS A 123 -18.55 -2.95 6.12
CA CYS A 123 -17.56 -2.87 5.05
C CYS A 123 -16.99 -4.24 4.65
N GLN A 124 -17.54 -5.36 5.13
CA GLN A 124 -16.98 -6.69 4.91
C GLN A 124 -16.83 -7.01 3.41
N SER A 125 -17.82 -6.65 2.59
CA SER A 125 -17.78 -6.85 1.15
C SER A 125 -16.68 -6.02 0.48
N ALA A 126 -16.51 -4.76 0.88
CA ALA A 126 -15.41 -3.92 0.39
C ALA A 126 -14.04 -4.46 0.82
N ALA A 127 -13.90 -4.94 2.06
CA ALA A 127 -12.67 -5.55 2.55
C ALA A 127 -12.31 -6.82 1.76
N LYS A 128 -13.30 -7.66 1.40
CA LYS A 128 -13.11 -8.82 0.52
C LYS A 128 -12.65 -8.42 -0.87
N LEU A 129 -13.19 -7.33 -1.45
CA LEU A 129 -12.77 -6.83 -2.75
C LEU A 129 -11.31 -6.35 -2.74
N MET A 130 -10.82 -5.77 -1.63
CA MET A 130 -9.44 -5.34 -1.48
C MET A 130 -8.41 -6.47 -1.44
N ILE A 131 -8.84 -7.74 -1.34
CA ILE A 131 -7.94 -8.90 -1.47
C ILE A 131 -7.37 -8.98 -2.89
N ILE A 132 -8.14 -8.59 -3.91
CA ILE A 132 -7.71 -8.63 -5.31
C ILE A 132 -6.48 -7.73 -5.55
N PRO A 133 -6.50 -6.42 -5.26
CA PRO A 133 -5.31 -5.60 -5.39
C PRO A 133 -4.19 -6.05 -4.45
N MET A 134 -4.48 -6.65 -3.29
CA MET A 134 -3.45 -7.19 -2.39
C MET A 134 -2.64 -8.31 -3.06
N VAL A 135 -3.30 -9.29 -3.69
CA VAL A 135 -2.61 -10.37 -4.41
C VAL A 135 -1.80 -9.84 -5.59
N ILE A 136 -2.38 -8.91 -6.36
CA ILE A 136 -1.68 -8.28 -7.49
C ILE A 136 -0.43 -7.54 -7.00
N GLN A 137 -0.54 -6.79 -5.90
CA GLN A 137 0.55 -6.00 -5.34
C GLN A 137 1.67 -6.88 -4.75
N ILE A 138 1.32 -8.04 -4.17
CA ILE A 138 2.29 -9.05 -3.71
C ILE A 138 3.13 -9.55 -4.88
N ILE A 139 2.47 -9.98 -5.98
CA ILE A 139 3.15 -10.50 -7.17
C ILE A 139 4.02 -9.41 -7.80
N TYR A 140 3.45 -8.21 -7.98
CA TYR A 140 4.15 -7.08 -8.57
C TYR A 140 5.37 -6.65 -7.75
N GLY A 141 5.21 -6.57 -6.42
CA GLY A 141 6.28 -6.21 -5.49
C GLY A 141 7.43 -7.21 -5.47
N GLY A 142 7.10 -8.50 -5.46
CA GLY A 142 8.10 -9.57 -5.55
C GLY A 142 8.85 -9.54 -6.88
N HIS A 143 8.12 -9.41 -8.01
CA HIS A 143 8.72 -9.34 -9.33
C HIS A 143 9.64 -8.12 -9.49
N LEU A 144 9.20 -6.95 -9.01
CA LEU A 144 10.01 -5.72 -9.05
C LEU A 144 11.30 -5.87 -8.23
N ALA A 145 11.20 -6.46 -7.04
CA ALA A 145 12.36 -6.71 -6.19
C ALA A 145 13.33 -7.70 -6.86
N PHE A 146 12.83 -8.76 -7.49
CA PHE A 146 13.65 -9.70 -8.26
C PHE A 146 14.40 -9.04 -9.44
N LEU A 147 13.74 -8.13 -10.16
CA LEU A 147 14.39 -7.35 -11.22
C LEU A 147 15.49 -6.45 -10.66
N GLN A 148 15.23 -5.77 -9.54
CA GLN A 148 16.24 -4.94 -8.86
C GLN A 148 17.43 -5.80 -8.42
N TYR A 149 17.18 -6.96 -7.81
CA TYR A 149 18.23 -7.91 -7.42
C TYR A 149 19.11 -8.32 -8.60
N THR A 150 18.50 -8.67 -9.74
CA THR A 150 19.26 -9.09 -10.94
C THR A 150 20.16 -7.98 -11.47
N ILE A 151 19.69 -6.74 -11.41
CA ILE A 151 20.47 -5.56 -11.82
C ILE A 151 21.62 -5.33 -10.84
N PHE A 152 21.36 -5.34 -9.53
CA PHE A 152 22.38 -5.15 -8.50
C PHE A 152 23.45 -6.23 -8.55
N LYS A 153 23.05 -7.50 -8.71
CA LYS A 153 24.00 -8.61 -8.84
C LYS A 153 24.97 -8.40 -10.00
N ARG A 154 24.46 -8.00 -11.18
CA ARG A 154 25.31 -7.70 -12.34
C ARG A 154 26.21 -6.50 -12.09
N LEU A 155 25.71 -5.46 -11.42
CA LEU A 155 26.50 -4.28 -11.10
C LEU A 155 27.67 -4.62 -10.17
N PHE A 156 27.42 -5.40 -9.11
CA PHE A 156 28.48 -5.86 -8.21
C PHE A 156 29.52 -6.71 -8.93
N GLN A 157 29.10 -7.62 -9.82
CA GLN A 157 30.04 -8.43 -10.61
C GLN A 157 30.93 -7.61 -11.54
N LEU A 158 30.43 -6.49 -12.08
CA LEU A 158 31.22 -5.59 -12.92
C LEU A 158 32.23 -4.80 -12.08
N LEU A 159 31.79 -4.28 -10.92
CA LEU A 159 32.65 -3.50 -10.02
C LEU A 159 33.77 -4.31 -9.38
N GLU A 160 33.61 -5.62 -9.24
CA GLU A 160 34.63 -6.52 -8.71
C GLU A 160 35.68 -6.93 -9.75
N HIS A 161 35.39 -6.69 -11.05
CA HIS A 161 36.25 -7.06 -12.17
C HIS A 161 37.09 -5.89 -12.73
N ASP A 162 36.85 -4.66 -12.25
CA ASP A 162 37.61 -3.42 -12.49
C ASP A 162 38.58 -3.12 -11.33
#